data_AF-A0A2P2IA14-F1
#
_entry.id   AF-A0A2P2IA14-F1
#
_cell.length_a   1.000
_cell.length_b   1.000
_cell.length_c   1.000
_cell.angle_alpha   90.00
_cell.angle_beta   90.00
_cell.angle_gamma   90.00
#
_symmetry.space_group_name_H-M   'P 1'
#
loop_
_entity.id
_entity.type
_entity.pdbx_description
1 polymer ?
#
loop_
_entity_poly.entity_id
_entity_poly.type
_entity_poly.pdbx_seq_one_letter_code
_entity_poly.pdbx_strand_id
1 'polypeptide(L)'
;EPSAAMSSDVVDNLFEFGELNLTSEEIDLHGVDDDLIKFQQDDIVKEALEKGVDLRQYSQQNEAELREVESNSVDDYIKESENLARLHQQIQGCDKILERMQQMLSGFQNHLGSISGEIKHLQDESLSMNVRLTNRKAAESRLTNFVHAIVIQPTLIANICHSEITEQFIEQLVTLNSKLLFLTDESAIDSQAAEDLRPTLEDLKIKAVSRVREFLLKRIHSLKKPKTNIQIKQDLLLKFKYFHEFLSEHAPEVASEIRHSYLDAMNKMYYGHFKLYLTNMNKLKSTQLIDKNDVLGAIEISSGGLFSSKKPPTHLSDVFNIR
;
A
#
# COMPACT_ATOMS: atom_id res chain seq x y z
N GLU A 1 15.74 -48.86 56.95
CA GLU A 1 16.90 -49.62 56.44
C GLU A 1 18.17 -48.83 56.68
N PRO A 2 19.02 -49.25 57.62
CA PRO A 2 20.41 -48.82 57.71
C PRO A 2 21.31 -49.88 57.05
N SER A 3 22.33 -49.48 56.28
CA SER A 3 23.59 -50.23 56.09
C SER A 3 24.43 -49.53 55.02
N ALA A 4 25.45 -48.79 55.46
CA ALA A 4 26.58 -48.45 54.62
C ALA A 4 27.81 -49.02 55.32
N ALA A 5 28.20 -50.23 54.89
CA ALA A 5 29.42 -50.89 55.27
C ALA A 5 30.60 -50.16 54.61
N MET A 6 31.53 -49.65 55.41
CA MET A 6 32.87 -49.30 54.95
C MET A 6 33.88 -50.28 55.54
N SER A 7 34.54 -50.94 54.61
CA SER A 7 35.74 -51.78 54.68
C SER A 7 36.73 -51.46 55.80
N SER A 8 37.05 -52.48 56.61
CA SER A 8 38.29 -52.57 57.40
C SER A 8 39.18 -53.63 56.76
N ASP A 9 40.17 -53.18 55.99
CA ASP A 9 41.33 -53.97 55.62
C ASP A 9 42.58 -53.28 56.20
N VAL A 10 43.64 -54.08 56.40
CA VAL A 10 44.98 -53.75 56.93
C VAL A 10 45.20 -54.02 58.42
N VAL A 11 45.04 -55.30 58.75
CA VAL A 11 45.98 -56.22 59.44
C VAL A 11 47.31 -55.61 59.96
N ASP A 12 47.46 -55.71 61.28
CA ASP A 12 48.64 -55.99 62.11
C ASP A 12 50.05 -55.65 61.59
N ASN A 13 50.61 -54.53 62.08
CA ASN A 13 52.05 -54.39 62.29
C ASN A 13 52.36 -54.63 63.78
N LEU A 14 52.70 -55.89 64.08
CA LEU A 14 53.17 -56.35 65.38
C LEU A 14 54.65 -55.93 65.52
N PHE A 15 54.91 -54.91 66.35
CA PHE A 15 56.28 -54.53 66.71
C PHE A 15 56.87 -55.57 67.68
N GLU A 16 57.98 -56.16 67.24
CA GLU A 16 58.77 -57.19 67.90
C GLU A 16 59.50 -56.60 69.13
N PHE A 17 59.03 -56.91 70.34
CA PHE A 17 59.74 -56.60 71.58
C PHE A 17 60.80 -57.67 71.86
N GLY A 18 62.01 -57.42 71.36
CA GLY A 18 63.22 -58.13 71.77
C GLY A 18 63.53 -57.91 73.26
N GLU A 19 64.03 -58.96 73.90
CA GLU A 19 64.27 -59.10 75.33
C GLU A 19 65.06 -57.94 75.96
N LEU A 20 64.50 -57.36 77.04
CA LEU A 20 65.14 -56.33 77.86
C LEU A 20 66.26 -56.93 78.71
N ASN A 21 67.52 -56.65 78.35
CA ASN A 21 68.68 -57.03 79.16
C ASN A 21 69.11 -55.86 80.06
N LEU A 22 68.72 -55.93 81.34
CA LEU A 22 68.84 -54.87 82.36
C LEU A 22 70.11 -54.96 83.22
N THR A 23 71.18 -55.55 82.71
CA THR A 23 72.45 -55.60 83.45
C THR A 23 73.58 -55.16 82.55
N SER A 24 74.00 -53.90 82.78
CA SER A 24 75.21 -53.23 82.26
C SER A 24 75.09 -52.58 80.89
N GLU A 25 74.54 -51.36 80.84
CA GLU A 25 75.01 -50.25 79.98
C GLU A 25 74.36 -48.93 80.43
N GLU A 26 75.06 -47.83 80.22
CA GLU A 26 74.89 -46.50 80.84
C GLU A 26 73.51 -45.87 80.62
N ILE A 27 73.03 -45.06 81.57
CA ILE A 27 71.84 -44.22 81.37
C ILE A 27 72.17 -43.24 80.24
N ASP A 28 71.61 -43.48 79.05
CA ASP A 28 71.86 -42.65 77.88
C ASP A 28 71.25 -41.25 78.10
N LEU A 29 72.15 -40.29 78.35
CA LEU A 29 71.84 -38.87 78.58
C LEU A 29 72.06 -38.04 77.30
N HIS A 30 72.37 -38.66 76.16
CA HIS A 30 72.52 -37.93 74.90
C HIS A 30 71.17 -37.36 74.43
N GLY A 31 71.13 -36.04 74.24
CA GLY A 31 69.94 -35.28 73.82
C GLY A 31 69.32 -34.44 74.93
N VAL A 32 69.64 -34.72 76.19
CA VAL A 32 69.16 -33.93 77.34
C VAL A 32 69.73 -32.52 77.29
N ASP A 33 71.01 -32.35 76.91
CA ASP A 33 71.63 -31.03 76.74
C ASP A 33 70.98 -30.21 75.61
N ASP A 34 70.64 -30.85 74.49
CA ASP A 34 69.97 -30.19 73.36
C ASP A 34 68.53 -29.78 73.72
N ASP A 35 67.83 -30.60 74.50
CA ASP A 35 66.49 -30.27 75.00
C ASP A 35 66.54 -29.19 76.09
N LEU A 36 67.54 -29.21 76.98
CA LEU A 36 67.77 -28.13 77.94
C LEU A 36 68.09 -26.79 77.26
N ILE A 37 68.87 -26.80 76.17
CA ILE A 37 69.15 -25.59 75.38
C ILE A 37 67.87 -25.04 74.73
N LYS A 38 66.97 -25.91 74.24
CA LYS A 38 65.67 -25.49 73.70
C LYS A 38 64.74 -24.93 74.78
N PHE A 39 64.66 -25.55 75.95
CA PHE A 39 63.86 -25.05 77.07
C PHE A 39 64.38 -23.71 77.61
N GLN A 40 65.70 -23.48 77.56
CA GLN A 40 66.31 -22.21 77.99
C GLN A 40 66.10 -21.06 76.99
N GLN A 41 65.75 -21.38 75.75
CA GLN A 41 65.40 -20.41 74.71
C GLN A 41 63.90 -20.04 74.69
N ASP A 42 63.07 -20.77 75.44
CA ASP A 42 61.63 -20.49 75.53
C ASP A 42 61.38 -19.38 76.56
N ASP A 43 60.92 -18.21 76.11
CA ASP A 43 60.79 -16.99 76.91
C ASP A 43 59.93 -17.20 78.17
N ILE A 44 58.93 -18.09 78.08
CA ILE A 44 58.01 -18.44 79.17
C ILE A 44 58.72 -19.29 80.24
N VAL A 45 59.57 -20.23 79.82
CA VAL A 45 60.34 -21.10 80.71
C VAL A 45 61.43 -20.31 81.43
N LYS A 46 62.03 -19.32 80.74
CA LYS A 46 63.00 -18.39 81.31
C LYS A 46 62.38 -17.49 82.38
N GLU A 47 61.20 -16.93 82.14
CA GLU A 47 60.46 -16.13 83.14
C GLU A 47 60.03 -16.99 84.36
N ALA A 48 59.63 -18.24 84.13
CA ALA A 48 59.27 -19.18 85.20
C ALA A 48 60.47 -19.57 86.07
N LEU A 49 61.65 -19.77 85.47
CA LEU A 49 62.91 -20.08 86.17
C LEU A 49 63.47 -18.86 86.91
N GLU A 50 63.36 -17.63 86.37
CA GLU A 50 63.78 -16.39 87.05
C GLU A 50 62.94 -16.08 88.30
N LYS A 51 61.66 -16.46 88.31
CA LYS A 51 60.76 -16.34 89.49
C LYS A 51 60.95 -17.46 90.52
N GLY A 52 61.78 -18.47 90.22
CA GLY A 52 62.14 -19.56 91.15
C GLY A 52 60.99 -20.52 91.49
N VAL A 53 59.98 -20.63 90.62
CA VAL A 53 58.78 -21.46 90.84
C VAL A 53 58.93 -22.79 90.09
N ASP A 54 58.48 -23.89 90.69
CA ASP A 54 58.52 -25.22 90.07
C ASP A 54 57.72 -25.21 88.76
N LEU A 55 58.37 -25.56 87.64
CA LEU A 55 57.81 -25.54 86.27
C LEU A 55 56.52 -26.36 86.15
N ARG A 56 56.39 -27.43 86.95
CA ARG A 56 55.16 -28.25 87.00
C ARG A 56 54.00 -27.53 87.69
N GLN A 57 54.30 -26.74 88.72
CA GLN A 57 53.29 -25.92 89.40
C GLN A 57 52.89 -24.72 88.54
N TYR A 58 53.85 -24.12 87.83
CA TYR A 58 53.61 -23.03 86.89
C TYR A 58 52.80 -23.47 85.67
N SER A 59 53.06 -24.67 85.10
CA SER A 59 52.23 -25.22 84.03
C SER A 59 50.81 -25.53 84.51
N GLN A 60 50.66 -26.06 85.73
CA GLN A 60 49.34 -26.29 86.33
C GLN A 60 48.59 -24.98 86.59
N GLN A 61 49.29 -23.92 87.00
CA GLN A 61 48.71 -22.60 87.20
C GLN A 61 48.30 -21.96 85.86
N ASN A 62 49.14 -22.00 84.85
CA ASN A 62 48.80 -21.49 83.51
C ASN A 62 47.66 -22.30 82.88
N GLU A 63 47.61 -23.61 83.06
CA GLU A 63 46.49 -24.43 82.60
C GLU A 63 45.19 -24.08 83.35
N ALA A 64 45.28 -23.73 84.63
CA ALA A 64 44.13 -23.24 85.39
C ALA A 64 43.68 -21.85 84.93
N GLU A 65 44.61 -20.92 84.70
CA GLU A 65 44.32 -19.57 84.17
C GLU A 65 43.76 -19.64 82.73
N LEU A 66 44.30 -20.52 81.87
CA LEU A 66 43.73 -20.75 80.53
C LEU A 66 42.31 -21.29 80.63
N ARG A 67 42.07 -22.29 81.48
CA ARG A 67 40.71 -22.84 81.68
C ARG A 67 39.76 -21.78 82.22
N GLU A 68 40.22 -20.88 83.08
CA GLU A 68 39.43 -19.76 83.57
C GLU A 68 39.11 -18.76 82.46
N VAL A 69 40.08 -18.38 81.64
CA VAL A 69 39.87 -17.49 80.48
C VAL A 69 38.97 -18.14 79.43
N GLU A 70 39.15 -19.43 79.15
CA GLU A 70 38.28 -20.20 78.25
C GLU A 70 36.86 -20.26 78.79
N SER A 71 36.68 -20.56 80.09
CA SER A 71 35.37 -20.57 80.74
C SER A 71 34.72 -19.18 80.68
N ASN A 72 35.47 -18.11 80.95
CA ASN A 72 34.98 -16.73 80.88
C ASN A 72 34.61 -16.33 79.44
N SER A 73 35.41 -16.73 78.45
CA SER A 73 35.16 -16.46 77.04
C SER A 73 33.94 -17.22 76.52
N VAL A 74 33.76 -18.47 76.95
CA VAL A 74 32.56 -19.27 76.68
C VAL A 74 31.34 -18.63 77.34
N ASP A 75 31.44 -18.17 78.58
CA ASP A 75 30.37 -17.48 79.28
C ASP A 75 29.98 -16.16 78.58
N ASP A 76 30.95 -15.39 78.08
CA ASP A 76 30.68 -14.17 77.32
C ASP A 76 30.06 -14.46 75.96
N TYR A 77 30.50 -15.52 75.27
CA TYR A 77 29.84 -16.00 74.06
C TYR A 77 28.42 -16.48 74.33
N ILE A 78 28.17 -17.16 75.45
CA ILE A 78 26.84 -17.62 75.85
C ILE A 78 25.93 -16.43 76.16
N LYS A 79 26.45 -15.39 76.85
CA LYS A 79 25.72 -14.15 77.13
C LYS A 79 25.34 -13.41 75.84
N GLU A 80 26.28 -13.26 74.90
CA GLU A 80 26.02 -12.52 73.66
C GLU A 80 25.33 -13.38 72.58
N SER A 81 25.28 -14.70 72.75
CA SER A 81 24.63 -15.65 71.85
C SER A 81 23.17 -15.31 71.58
N GLU A 82 22.42 -14.86 72.60
CA GLU A 82 21.02 -14.47 72.44
C GLU A 82 20.88 -13.23 71.55
N ASN A 83 21.80 -12.27 71.68
CA ASN A 83 21.83 -11.06 70.88
C ASN A 83 22.24 -11.36 69.43
N LEU A 84 23.23 -12.23 69.25
CA LEU A 84 23.69 -12.70 67.93
C LEU A 84 22.60 -13.51 67.22
N ALA A 85 21.90 -14.38 67.94
CA ALA A 85 20.75 -15.14 67.44
C ALA A 85 19.60 -14.21 67.03
N ARG A 86 19.32 -13.17 67.81
CA ARG A 86 18.31 -12.15 67.49
C ARG A 86 18.68 -11.37 66.24
N LEU A 87 19.93 -10.93 66.11
CA LEU A 87 20.42 -10.25 64.91
C LEU A 87 20.32 -11.16 63.68
N HIS A 88 20.71 -12.43 63.82
CA HIS A 88 20.58 -13.41 62.74
C HIS A 88 19.12 -13.62 62.32
N GLN A 89 18.18 -13.66 63.29
CA GLN A 89 16.75 -13.69 63.00
C GLN A 89 16.26 -12.44 62.25
N GLN A 90 16.77 -11.26 62.60
CA GLN A 90 16.44 -10.01 61.91
C GLN A 90 16.99 -10.00 60.48
N ILE A 91 18.23 -10.44 60.28
CA ILE A 91 18.85 -10.57 58.95
C ILE A 91 18.06 -11.56 58.10
N GLN A 92 17.71 -12.74 58.64
CA GLN A 92 16.82 -13.69 57.96
C GLN A 92 15.45 -13.08 57.64
N GLY A 93 14.92 -12.22 58.52
CA GLY A 93 13.69 -11.49 58.27
C GLY A 93 13.81 -10.54 57.09
N CYS A 94 14.90 -9.78 57.01
CA CYS A 94 15.22 -8.90 55.89
C CYS A 94 15.42 -9.69 54.59
N ASP A 95 16.14 -10.80 54.63
CA ASP A 95 16.36 -11.67 53.46
C ASP A 95 15.03 -12.22 52.93
N LYS A 96 14.12 -12.67 53.79
CA LYS A 96 12.78 -13.10 53.38
C LYS A 96 11.97 -11.98 52.73
N ILE A 97 12.12 -10.73 53.20
CA ILE A 97 11.44 -9.58 52.60
C ILE A 97 12.04 -9.28 51.21
N LEU A 98 13.37 -9.29 51.09
CA LEU A 98 14.07 -9.09 49.82
C LEU A 98 13.74 -10.19 48.82
N GLU A 99 13.68 -11.44 49.25
CA GLU A 99 13.27 -12.59 48.44
C GLU A 99 11.85 -12.40 47.90
N ARG A 100 10.91 -11.95 48.75
CA ARG A 100 9.54 -11.64 48.33
C ARG A 100 9.47 -10.49 47.33
N MET A 101 10.25 -9.42 47.53
CA MET A 101 10.34 -8.31 46.58
C MET A 101 10.93 -8.76 45.25
N GLN A 102 11.97 -9.59 45.28
CA GLN A 102 12.59 -10.16 44.08
C GLN A 102 11.61 -11.04 43.30
N GLN A 103 10.86 -11.91 43.97
CA GLN A 103 9.82 -12.73 43.32
C GLN A 103 8.75 -11.86 42.68
N MET A 104 8.30 -10.79 43.37
CA MET A 104 7.32 -9.86 42.83
C MET A 104 7.85 -9.13 41.58
N LEU A 105 9.08 -8.60 41.65
CA LEU A 105 9.71 -7.90 40.52
C LEU A 105 9.98 -8.83 39.33
N SER A 106 10.42 -10.06 39.59
CA SER A 106 10.58 -11.09 38.55
C SER A 106 9.24 -11.43 37.90
N GLY A 107 8.18 -11.56 38.71
CA GLY A 107 6.81 -11.68 38.23
C GLY A 107 6.43 -10.53 37.29
N PHE A 108 6.59 -9.28 37.72
CA PHE A 108 6.30 -8.11 36.90
C PHE A 108 7.14 -8.05 35.63
N GLN A 109 8.43 -8.37 35.69
CA GLN A 109 9.29 -8.43 34.52
C GLN A 109 8.79 -9.46 33.51
N ASN A 110 8.41 -10.65 33.96
CA ASN A 110 7.88 -11.70 33.09
C ASN A 110 6.54 -11.30 32.49
N HIS A 111 5.66 -10.64 33.25
CA HIS A 111 4.36 -10.16 32.76
C HIS A 111 4.56 -9.06 31.71
N LEU A 112 5.45 -8.09 31.96
CA LEU A 112 5.80 -7.06 30.99
C LEU A 112 6.46 -7.64 29.74
N GLY A 113 7.29 -8.68 29.90
CA GLY A 113 7.89 -9.43 28.80
C GLY A 113 6.85 -10.12 27.93
N SER A 114 5.89 -10.82 28.55
CA SER A 114 4.78 -11.49 27.85
C SER A 114 3.90 -10.48 27.13
N ILE A 115 3.44 -9.44 27.83
CA ILE A 115 2.58 -8.39 27.26
C ILE A 115 3.30 -7.66 26.12
N SER A 116 4.59 -7.34 26.27
CA SER A 116 5.37 -6.72 25.20
C SER A 116 5.52 -7.65 23.99
N GLY A 117 5.69 -8.95 24.24
CA GLY A 117 5.71 -9.98 23.19
C GLY A 117 4.38 -10.09 22.45
N GLU A 118 3.26 -10.09 23.18
CA GLU A 118 1.91 -10.11 22.62
C GLU A 118 1.59 -8.84 21.82
N ILE A 119 1.95 -7.66 22.33
CA ILE A 119 1.80 -6.39 21.61
C ILE A 119 2.61 -6.40 20.33
N LYS A 120 3.86 -6.90 20.38
CA LYS A 120 4.71 -7.01 19.19
C LYS A 120 4.11 -7.99 18.17
N HIS A 121 3.63 -9.14 18.62
CA HIS A 121 2.95 -10.11 17.76
C HIS A 121 1.72 -9.49 17.09
N LEU A 122 0.86 -8.80 17.85
CA LEU A 122 -0.33 -8.12 17.33
C LEU A 122 0.04 -7.02 16.33
N GLN A 123 1.13 -6.30 16.59
CA GLN A 123 1.64 -5.26 15.69
C GLN A 123 2.14 -5.85 14.38
N ASP A 124 2.94 -6.91 14.44
CA ASP A 124 3.45 -7.61 13.25
C ASP A 124 2.30 -8.22 12.43
N GLU A 125 1.30 -8.80 13.09
CA GLU A 125 0.10 -9.34 12.43
C GLU A 125 -0.72 -8.23 11.76
N SER A 126 -0.90 -7.10 12.44
CA SER A 126 -1.63 -5.93 11.91
C SER A 126 -0.94 -5.34 10.68
N LEU A 127 0.40 -5.24 10.69
CA LEU A 127 1.19 -4.77 9.55
C LEU A 127 1.08 -5.75 8.37
N SER A 128 1.22 -7.05 8.63
CA SER A 128 1.04 -8.10 7.62
C SER A 128 -0.36 -8.05 6.99
N MET A 129 -1.40 -7.91 7.81
CA MET A 129 -2.77 -7.77 7.33
C MET A 129 -2.96 -6.50 6.49
N ASN A 130 -2.34 -5.38 6.90
CA ASN A 130 -2.41 -4.14 6.15
C ASN A 130 -1.78 -4.29 4.75
N VAL A 131 -0.60 -4.92 4.66
CA VAL A 131 0.05 -5.21 3.37
C VAL A 131 -0.82 -6.11 2.49
N ARG A 132 -1.46 -7.14 3.06
CA ARG A 132 -2.41 -7.98 2.31
C ARG A 132 -3.60 -7.18 1.80
N LEU A 133 -4.14 -6.27 2.63
CA LEU A 133 -5.27 -5.42 2.25
C LEU A 133 -4.89 -4.46 1.12
N THR A 134 -3.74 -3.79 1.20
CA THR A 134 -3.28 -2.86 0.17
C THR A 134 -3.03 -3.56 -1.15
N ASN A 135 -2.39 -4.74 -1.13
CA ASN A 135 -2.20 -5.57 -2.31
C ASN A 135 -3.54 -6.02 -2.92
N ARG A 136 -4.51 -6.43 -2.08
CA ARG A 136 -5.85 -6.81 -2.57
C ARG A 136 -6.59 -5.62 -3.16
N LYS A 137 -6.54 -4.44 -2.55
CA LYS A 137 -7.15 -3.21 -3.10
C LYS A 137 -6.51 -2.79 -4.43
N ALA A 138 -5.19 -2.91 -4.54
CA ALA A 138 -4.49 -2.62 -5.79
C ALA A 138 -4.90 -3.60 -6.90
N ALA A 139 -4.99 -4.89 -6.58
CA ALA A 139 -5.47 -5.91 -7.52
C ALA A 139 -6.95 -5.70 -7.89
N GLU A 140 -7.80 -5.42 -6.92
CA GLU A 140 -9.22 -5.10 -7.10
C GLU A 140 -9.39 -3.90 -8.03
N SER A 141 -8.64 -2.81 -7.83
CA SER A 141 -8.71 -1.63 -8.69
C SER A 141 -8.33 -1.96 -10.13
N ARG A 142 -7.23 -2.71 -10.35
CA ARG A 142 -6.80 -3.12 -11.69
C ARG A 142 -7.84 -4.03 -12.36
N LEU A 143 -8.34 -5.03 -11.64
CA LEU A 143 -9.35 -5.95 -12.15
C LEU A 143 -10.66 -5.23 -12.45
N THR A 144 -11.06 -4.29 -11.59
CA THR A 144 -12.26 -3.47 -11.79
C THR A 144 -12.12 -2.63 -13.05
N ASN A 145 -10.98 -1.98 -13.28
CA ASN A 145 -10.75 -1.22 -14.50
C ASN A 145 -10.81 -2.12 -15.75
N PHE A 146 -10.21 -3.31 -15.69
CA PHE A 146 -10.27 -4.31 -16.76
C PHE A 146 -11.72 -4.75 -17.03
N VAL A 147 -12.48 -5.08 -15.98
CA VAL A 147 -13.88 -5.50 -16.09
C VAL A 147 -14.76 -4.37 -16.67
N HIS A 148 -14.56 -3.12 -16.25
CA HIS A 148 -15.32 -2.00 -16.81
C HIS A 148 -14.99 -1.76 -18.29
N ALA A 149 -13.74 -2.00 -18.70
CA ALA A 149 -13.32 -1.85 -20.08
C ALA A 149 -13.86 -2.98 -20.98
N ILE A 150 -13.90 -4.21 -20.49
CA ILE A 150 -14.35 -5.38 -21.26
C ILE A 150 -15.86 -5.60 -21.23
N VAL A 151 -16.56 -5.19 -20.17
CA VAL A 151 -18.01 -5.44 -20.07
C VAL A 151 -18.78 -4.48 -20.97
N ILE A 152 -19.52 -5.04 -21.92
CA ILE A 152 -20.47 -4.30 -22.76
C ILE A 152 -21.85 -4.41 -22.13
N GLN A 153 -22.39 -3.28 -21.66
CA GLN A 153 -23.73 -3.25 -21.12
C GLN A 153 -24.76 -3.54 -22.22
N PRO A 154 -25.77 -4.41 -21.99
CA PRO A 154 -26.82 -4.68 -22.96
C PRO A 154 -27.59 -3.43 -23.40
N THR A 155 -27.68 -2.44 -22.51
CA THR A 155 -28.25 -1.11 -22.79
C THR A 155 -27.47 -0.37 -23.86
N LEU A 156 -26.13 -0.46 -23.87
CA LEU A 156 -25.27 0.13 -24.90
C LEU A 156 -25.56 -0.50 -26.27
N ILE A 157 -25.69 -1.82 -26.32
CA ILE A 157 -26.03 -2.57 -27.54
C ILE A 157 -27.42 -2.15 -28.05
N ALA A 158 -28.42 -2.14 -27.16
CA ALA A 158 -29.79 -1.75 -27.51
C ALA A 158 -29.85 -0.30 -28.02
N ASN A 159 -29.10 0.61 -27.39
CA ASN A 159 -28.99 1.99 -27.81
C ASN A 159 -28.36 2.10 -29.20
N ILE A 160 -27.20 1.47 -29.43
CA ILE A 160 -26.55 1.51 -30.74
C ILE A 160 -27.43 0.91 -31.85
N CYS A 161 -28.16 -0.17 -31.55
CA CYS A 161 -29.02 -0.85 -32.52
C CYS A 161 -30.35 -0.14 -32.78
N HIS A 162 -30.99 0.44 -31.75
CA HIS A 162 -32.40 0.86 -31.83
C HIS A 162 -32.65 2.33 -31.49
N SER A 163 -31.75 3.04 -30.81
CA SER A 163 -32.03 4.43 -30.41
C SER A 163 -31.97 5.41 -31.58
N GLU A 164 -32.63 6.56 -31.42
CA GLU A 164 -32.53 7.66 -32.38
C GLU A 164 -31.17 8.37 -32.29
N ILE A 165 -30.68 8.85 -33.43
CA ILE A 165 -29.37 9.49 -33.55
C ILE A 165 -29.50 10.95 -33.08
N THR A 166 -29.39 11.11 -31.76
CA THR A 166 -29.40 12.37 -31.01
C THR A 166 -28.01 12.64 -30.41
N GLU A 167 -27.79 13.77 -29.75
CA GLU A 167 -26.54 14.09 -29.04
C GLU A 167 -26.14 13.01 -28.01
N GLN A 168 -27.12 12.38 -27.35
CA GLN A 168 -26.89 11.22 -26.47
C GLN A 168 -26.26 10.02 -27.18
N PHE A 169 -26.50 9.85 -28.49
CA PHE A 169 -25.86 8.79 -29.27
C PHE A 169 -24.36 9.04 -29.43
N ILE A 170 -23.91 10.30 -29.41
CA ILE A 170 -22.48 10.65 -29.45
C ILE A 170 -21.78 10.10 -28.20
N GLU A 171 -22.37 10.25 -27.02
CA GLU A 171 -21.80 9.72 -25.77
C GLU A 171 -21.68 8.19 -25.80
N GLN A 172 -22.71 7.51 -26.34
CA GLN A 172 -22.67 6.05 -26.53
C GLN A 172 -21.59 5.64 -27.54
N LEU A 173 -21.39 6.44 -28.60
CA LEU A 173 -20.36 6.20 -29.62
C LEU A 173 -18.95 6.42 -29.07
N VAL A 174 -18.75 7.43 -28.22
CA VAL A 174 -17.49 7.65 -27.48
C VAL A 174 -17.18 6.46 -26.59
N THR A 175 -18.19 5.96 -25.88
CA THR A 175 -18.06 4.77 -25.00
C THR A 175 -17.77 3.51 -25.81
N LEU A 176 -18.30 3.40 -27.03
CA LEU A 176 -17.95 2.32 -27.94
C LEU A 176 -16.50 2.45 -28.43
N ASN A 177 -16.08 3.66 -28.80
CA ASN A 177 -14.72 3.91 -29.28
C ASN A 177 -13.66 3.58 -28.22
N SER A 178 -13.87 4.02 -26.97
CA SER A 178 -12.95 3.68 -25.88
C SER A 178 -12.82 2.18 -25.64
N LYS A 179 -13.91 1.41 -25.82
CA LYS A 179 -13.88 -0.06 -25.73
C LYS A 179 -13.16 -0.71 -26.92
N LEU A 180 -13.32 -0.15 -28.11
CA LEU A 180 -12.59 -0.61 -29.30
C LEU A 180 -11.08 -0.36 -29.14
N LEU A 181 -10.67 0.81 -28.65
CA LEU A 181 -9.28 1.14 -28.37
C LEU A 181 -8.67 0.23 -27.28
N PHE A 182 -9.44 -0.08 -26.23
CA PHE A 182 -8.97 -0.99 -25.19
C PHE A 182 -8.66 -2.40 -25.73
N LEU A 183 -9.42 -2.90 -26.71
CA LEU A 183 -9.14 -4.18 -27.35
C LEU A 183 -7.92 -4.15 -28.29
N THR A 184 -7.46 -2.96 -28.70
CA THR A 184 -6.24 -2.79 -29.49
C THR A 184 -4.97 -2.65 -28.63
N ASP A 185 -5.11 -2.42 -27.33
CA ASP A 185 -3.97 -2.33 -26.40
C ASP A 185 -3.44 -3.72 -26.02
N GLU A 186 -2.11 -3.89 -26.05
CA GLU A 186 -1.39 -5.16 -25.77
C GLU A 186 -1.83 -5.84 -24.46
N SER A 187 -2.23 -5.07 -23.44
CA SER A 187 -2.63 -5.62 -22.14
C SER A 187 -3.96 -6.37 -22.12
N ALA A 188 -4.82 -6.15 -23.12
CA ALA A 188 -6.13 -6.80 -23.24
C ALA A 188 -6.10 -7.99 -24.22
N ILE A 189 -5.15 -8.01 -25.15
CA ILE A 189 -5.10 -8.95 -26.28
C ILE A 189 -4.89 -10.39 -25.82
N ASP A 190 -4.15 -10.61 -24.72
CA ASP A 190 -3.83 -11.96 -24.22
C ASP A 190 -4.96 -12.60 -23.39
N SER A 191 -6.07 -11.90 -23.14
CA SER A 191 -7.18 -12.44 -22.37
C SER A 191 -8.21 -13.13 -23.26
N GLN A 192 -8.59 -14.36 -22.89
CA GLN A 192 -9.65 -15.11 -23.58
C GLN A 192 -10.98 -14.35 -23.65
N ALA A 193 -11.30 -13.56 -22.61
CA ALA A 193 -12.51 -12.73 -22.59
C ALA A 193 -12.49 -11.61 -23.66
N ALA A 194 -11.30 -11.12 -24.02
CA ALA A 194 -11.15 -10.08 -25.02
C ALA A 194 -11.26 -10.65 -26.44
N GLU A 195 -10.76 -11.88 -26.63
CA GLU A 195 -10.91 -12.63 -27.87
C GLU A 195 -12.38 -12.99 -28.15
N ASP A 196 -13.12 -13.45 -27.14
CA ASP A 196 -14.55 -13.77 -27.26
C ASP A 196 -15.42 -12.53 -27.57
N LEU A 197 -15.04 -11.37 -27.05
CA LEU A 197 -15.79 -10.13 -27.22
C LEU A 197 -15.49 -9.40 -28.54
N ARG A 198 -14.28 -9.61 -29.10
CA ARG A 198 -13.85 -9.00 -30.36
C ARG A 198 -14.89 -9.12 -31.48
N PRO A 199 -15.46 -10.30 -31.82
CA PRO A 199 -16.49 -10.39 -32.86
C PRO A 199 -17.74 -9.58 -32.52
N THR A 200 -18.18 -9.56 -31.27
CA THR A 200 -19.36 -8.79 -30.85
C THR A 200 -19.14 -7.29 -30.98
N LEU A 201 -17.92 -6.80 -30.68
CA LEU A 201 -17.56 -5.39 -30.85
C LEU A 201 -17.38 -5.01 -32.31
N GLU A 202 -16.82 -5.89 -33.13
CA GLU A 202 -16.72 -5.71 -34.57
C GLU A 202 -18.11 -5.62 -35.23
N ASP A 203 -19.04 -6.50 -34.86
CA ASP A 203 -20.43 -6.45 -35.32
C ASP A 203 -21.12 -5.15 -34.89
N LEU A 204 -20.89 -4.73 -33.64
CA LEU A 204 -21.43 -3.48 -33.10
C LEU A 204 -20.85 -2.25 -33.80
N LYS A 205 -19.55 -2.27 -34.14
CA LYS A 205 -18.86 -1.26 -34.94
C LYS A 205 -19.47 -1.16 -36.33
N ILE A 206 -19.61 -2.27 -37.04
CA ILE A 206 -20.23 -2.32 -38.37
C ILE A 206 -21.65 -1.74 -38.31
N LYS A 207 -22.43 -2.14 -37.29
CA LYS A 207 -23.79 -1.62 -37.11
C LYS A 207 -23.81 -0.12 -36.85
N ALA A 208 -22.94 0.38 -35.96
CA ALA A 208 -22.82 1.81 -35.65
C ALA A 208 -22.44 2.61 -36.90
N VAL A 209 -21.42 2.17 -37.65
CA VAL A 209 -20.97 2.78 -38.90
C VAL A 209 -22.10 2.86 -39.92
N SER A 210 -22.86 1.76 -40.12
CA SER A 210 -23.99 1.73 -41.05
C SER A 210 -25.08 2.75 -40.69
N ARG A 211 -25.41 2.88 -39.39
CA ARG A 211 -26.46 3.80 -38.94
C ARG A 211 -26.03 5.27 -39.06
N VAL A 212 -24.79 5.56 -38.65
CA VAL A 212 -24.20 6.90 -38.78
C VAL A 212 -24.15 7.32 -40.25
N ARG A 213 -23.74 6.40 -41.14
CA ARG A 213 -23.73 6.61 -42.59
C ARG A 213 -25.11 6.95 -43.12
N GLU A 214 -26.13 6.14 -42.79
CA GLU A 214 -27.50 6.37 -43.25
C GLU A 214 -28.03 7.74 -42.79
N PHE A 215 -27.76 8.12 -41.54
CA PHE A 215 -28.16 9.42 -41.00
C PHE A 215 -27.48 10.59 -41.70
N LEU A 216 -26.15 10.54 -41.86
CA LEU A 216 -25.40 11.60 -42.53
C LEU A 216 -25.83 11.72 -44.00
N LEU A 217 -25.98 10.61 -44.72
CA LEU A 217 -26.48 10.64 -46.09
C LEU A 217 -27.90 11.19 -46.17
N LYS A 218 -28.81 10.84 -45.25
CA LYS A 218 -30.18 11.39 -45.22
C LYS A 218 -30.16 12.91 -44.99
N ARG A 219 -29.26 13.41 -44.13
CA ARG A 219 -29.07 14.85 -43.91
C ARG A 219 -28.50 15.54 -45.14
N ILE A 220 -27.51 14.95 -45.82
CA ILE A 220 -26.94 15.46 -47.08
C ILE A 220 -28.00 15.49 -48.18
N HIS A 221 -28.82 14.45 -48.32
CA HIS A 221 -29.93 14.45 -49.27
C HIS A 221 -30.97 15.52 -48.95
N SER A 222 -31.22 15.83 -47.67
CA SER A 222 -32.07 16.97 -47.30
C SER A 222 -31.51 18.32 -47.74
N LEU A 223 -30.19 18.46 -47.92
CA LEU A 223 -29.58 19.69 -48.45
C LEU A 223 -29.84 19.87 -49.96
N LYS A 224 -30.05 18.77 -50.69
CA LYS A 224 -30.39 18.79 -52.12
C LYS A 224 -31.82 19.29 -52.39
N LYS A 225 -32.67 19.45 -51.37
CA LYS A 225 -34.06 19.92 -51.54
C LYS A 225 -34.10 21.43 -51.84
N PRO A 226 -34.80 21.87 -52.89
CA PRO A 226 -34.88 23.28 -53.26
C PRO A 226 -35.56 24.11 -52.16
N LYS A 227 -35.14 25.37 -52.00
CA LYS A 227 -35.59 26.35 -50.97
C LYS A 227 -35.19 26.03 -49.52
N THR A 228 -34.20 25.18 -49.29
CA THR A 228 -33.66 24.93 -47.95
C THR A 228 -32.66 26.02 -47.55
N ASN A 229 -32.78 26.58 -46.33
CA ASN A 229 -31.73 27.44 -45.78
C ASN A 229 -30.48 26.58 -45.50
N ILE A 230 -29.48 26.73 -46.36
CA ILE A 230 -28.26 25.91 -46.35
C ILE A 230 -27.43 26.18 -45.09
N GLN A 231 -27.36 27.44 -44.64
CA GLN A 231 -26.59 27.85 -43.46
C GLN A 231 -27.12 27.18 -42.18
N ILE A 232 -28.43 27.26 -41.95
CA ILE A 232 -29.07 26.63 -40.76
C ILE A 232 -28.87 25.11 -40.75
N LYS A 233 -28.88 24.46 -41.93
CA LYS A 233 -28.66 23.02 -42.03
C LYS A 233 -27.19 22.63 -41.88
N GLN A 234 -26.25 23.48 -42.28
CA GLN A 234 -24.82 23.31 -42.02
C GLN A 234 -24.52 23.44 -40.52
N ASP A 235 -25.13 24.40 -39.83
CA ASP A 235 -24.98 24.55 -38.36
C ASP A 235 -25.48 23.31 -37.60
N LEU A 236 -26.57 22.71 -38.07
CA LEU A 236 -27.08 21.45 -37.51
C LEU A 236 -26.16 20.24 -37.80
N LEU A 237 -25.39 20.26 -38.88
CA LEU A 237 -24.40 19.23 -39.21
C LEU A 237 -23.12 19.37 -38.37
N LEU A 238 -22.72 20.60 -38.03
CA LEU A 238 -21.55 20.87 -37.19
C LEU A 238 -21.67 20.23 -35.80
N LYS A 239 -22.88 20.15 -35.24
CA LYS A 239 -23.16 19.46 -33.97
C LYS A 239 -22.77 17.97 -33.99
N PHE A 240 -22.69 17.37 -35.17
CA PHE A 240 -22.37 15.96 -35.36
C PHE A 240 -20.94 15.74 -35.88
N LYS A 241 -20.01 16.68 -35.64
CA LYS A 241 -18.60 16.55 -36.02
C LYS A 241 -17.98 15.22 -35.58
N TYR A 242 -18.31 14.77 -34.37
CA TYR A 242 -17.76 13.53 -33.82
C TYR A 242 -18.08 12.29 -34.67
N PHE A 243 -19.21 12.26 -35.38
CA PHE A 243 -19.53 11.15 -36.27
C PHE A 243 -18.55 11.02 -37.42
N HIS A 244 -18.08 12.14 -37.98
CA HIS A 244 -17.06 12.10 -39.03
C HIS A 244 -15.69 11.69 -38.47
N GLU A 245 -15.36 12.13 -37.26
CA GLU A 245 -14.12 11.74 -36.57
C GLU A 245 -14.10 10.23 -36.30
N PHE A 246 -15.17 9.68 -35.72
CA PHE A 246 -15.35 8.25 -35.50
C PHE A 246 -15.28 7.45 -36.81
N LEU A 247 -15.94 7.92 -37.87
CA LEU A 247 -15.88 7.25 -39.17
C LEU A 247 -14.47 7.31 -39.78
N SER A 248 -13.73 8.40 -39.59
CA SER A 248 -12.38 8.51 -40.11
C SER A 248 -11.41 7.54 -39.44
N GLU A 249 -11.63 7.22 -38.16
CA GLU A 249 -10.80 6.31 -37.37
C GLU A 249 -11.13 4.84 -37.67
N HIS A 250 -12.41 4.49 -37.73
CA HIS A 250 -12.87 3.10 -37.85
C HIS A 250 -13.22 2.64 -39.27
N ALA A 251 -13.58 3.56 -40.16
CA ALA A 251 -14.08 3.26 -41.51
C ALA A 251 -13.78 4.38 -42.53
N PRO A 252 -12.50 4.58 -42.92
CA PRO A 252 -12.08 5.70 -43.76
C PRO A 252 -12.76 5.73 -45.14
N GLU A 253 -13.13 4.56 -45.68
CA GLU A 253 -13.87 4.45 -46.93
C GLU A 253 -15.26 5.11 -46.85
N VAL A 254 -15.99 4.86 -45.77
CA VAL A 254 -17.33 5.43 -45.53
C VAL A 254 -17.23 6.94 -45.28
N ALA A 255 -16.20 7.38 -44.55
CA ALA A 255 -15.94 8.80 -44.35
C ALA A 255 -15.68 9.52 -45.70
N SER A 256 -14.87 8.91 -46.57
CA SER A 256 -14.61 9.42 -47.91
C SER A 256 -15.90 9.49 -48.75
N GLU A 257 -16.74 8.45 -48.72
CA GLU A 257 -18.03 8.43 -49.43
C GLU A 257 -18.93 9.60 -49.00
N ILE A 258 -19.09 9.81 -47.69
CA ILE A 258 -19.91 10.89 -47.14
C ILE A 258 -19.36 12.26 -47.56
N ARG A 259 -18.03 12.43 -47.52
CA ARG A 259 -17.36 13.65 -47.98
C ARG A 259 -17.64 13.90 -49.46
N HIS A 260 -17.50 12.91 -50.33
CA HIS A 260 -17.80 13.04 -51.76
C HIS A 260 -19.28 13.37 -52.01
N SER A 261 -20.19 12.71 -51.30
CA SER A 261 -21.64 12.96 -51.39
C SER A 261 -22.00 14.38 -50.96
N TYR A 262 -21.35 14.89 -49.91
CA TYR A 262 -21.51 16.28 -49.48
C TYR A 262 -20.96 17.27 -50.51
N LEU A 263 -19.76 17.02 -51.04
CA LEU A 263 -19.15 17.87 -52.07
C LEU A 263 -20.02 17.92 -53.34
N ASP A 264 -20.51 16.79 -53.82
CA ASP A 264 -21.43 16.74 -54.97
C ASP A 264 -22.74 17.51 -54.70
N ALA A 265 -23.33 17.33 -53.51
CA ALA A 265 -24.52 18.07 -53.11
C ALA A 265 -24.28 19.58 -53.10
N MET A 266 -23.19 20.04 -52.48
CA MET A 266 -22.82 21.45 -52.42
C MET A 266 -22.50 22.01 -53.80
N ASN A 267 -21.68 21.32 -54.60
CA ASN A 267 -21.33 21.73 -55.95
C ASN A 267 -22.57 21.92 -56.83
N LYS A 268 -23.50 20.96 -56.80
CA LYS A 268 -24.75 21.05 -57.55
C LYS A 268 -25.63 22.22 -57.10
N MET A 269 -25.71 22.45 -55.78
CA MET A 269 -26.48 23.55 -55.21
C MET A 269 -25.88 24.92 -55.53
N TYR A 270 -24.58 25.12 -55.29
CA TYR A 270 -23.87 26.36 -55.61
C TYR A 270 -23.92 26.65 -57.09
N TYR A 271 -23.68 25.65 -57.95
CA TYR A 271 -23.84 25.80 -59.39
C TYR A 271 -25.26 26.24 -59.77
N GLY A 272 -26.29 25.66 -59.13
CA GLY A 272 -27.68 26.10 -59.30
C GLY A 272 -27.91 27.56 -58.92
N HIS A 273 -27.38 27.99 -57.77
CA HIS A 273 -27.46 29.38 -57.31
C HIS A 273 -26.74 30.35 -58.25
N PHE A 274 -25.50 30.04 -58.66
CA PHE A 274 -24.74 30.86 -59.60
C PHE A 274 -25.39 30.91 -60.98
N LYS A 275 -25.92 29.78 -61.47
CA LYS A 275 -26.63 29.73 -62.75
C LYS A 275 -27.93 30.55 -62.70
N LEU A 276 -28.69 30.48 -61.61
CA LEU A 276 -29.88 31.29 -61.42
C LEU A 276 -29.53 32.78 -61.36
N TYR A 277 -28.50 33.13 -60.58
CA TYR A 277 -27.97 34.49 -60.49
C TYR A 277 -27.54 35.03 -61.86
N LEU A 278 -26.76 34.26 -62.61
CA LEU A 278 -26.30 34.63 -63.95
C LEU A 278 -27.47 34.75 -64.94
N THR A 279 -28.46 33.87 -64.84
CA THR A 279 -29.70 33.96 -65.65
C THR A 279 -30.48 35.23 -65.33
N ASN A 280 -30.61 35.58 -64.05
CA ASN A 280 -31.28 36.81 -63.61
C ASN A 280 -30.50 38.06 -64.05
N MET A 281 -29.18 38.07 -63.91
CA MET A 281 -28.33 39.15 -64.41
C MET A 281 -28.41 39.31 -65.92
N ASN A 282 -28.44 38.20 -66.68
CA ASN A 282 -28.62 38.25 -68.13
C ASN A 282 -30.01 38.73 -68.52
N LYS A 283 -31.07 38.35 -67.78
CA LYS A 283 -32.41 38.90 -67.96
C LYS A 283 -32.40 40.41 -67.74
N LEU A 284 -31.82 40.88 -66.65
CA LEU A 284 -31.67 42.32 -66.37
C LEU A 284 -30.91 43.05 -67.49
N LYS A 285 -29.80 42.47 -67.99
CA LYS A 285 -29.07 43.02 -69.15
C LYS A 285 -29.90 43.05 -70.43
N SER A 286 -30.72 42.02 -70.69
CA SER A 286 -31.61 41.99 -71.86
C SER A 286 -32.79 42.96 -71.75
N THR A 287 -33.23 43.27 -70.53
CA THR A 287 -34.22 44.34 -70.26
C THR A 287 -33.59 45.73 -70.34
N GLN A 288 -32.27 45.84 -70.25
CA GLN A 288 -31.51 47.09 -70.39
C GLN A 288 -31.10 47.43 -71.83
N LEU A 289 -31.63 46.75 -72.86
CA LEU A 289 -31.58 47.30 -74.22
C LEU A 289 -32.59 48.45 -74.33
N ILE A 290 -32.18 49.59 -73.77
CA ILE A 290 -32.82 50.89 -73.94
C ILE A 290 -32.74 51.21 -75.44
N ASP A 291 -33.86 51.04 -76.16
CA ASP A 291 -34.01 51.69 -77.46
C ASP A 291 -34.23 53.19 -77.23
N LYS A 292 -33.89 54.04 -78.21
CA LYS A 292 -33.89 55.52 -78.14
C LYS A 292 -35.23 56.16 -77.69
N ASN A 293 -36.28 55.36 -77.54
CA ASN A 293 -37.63 55.77 -77.16
C ASN A 293 -37.99 55.47 -75.69
N ASP A 294 -37.10 54.91 -74.87
CA ASP A 294 -37.41 54.62 -73.47
C ASP A 294 -37.16 55.86 -72.59
N VAL A 295 -38.25 56.53 -72.21
CA VAL A 295 -38.23 57.77 -71.41
C VAL A 295 -38.26 57.41 -69.92
N LEU A 296 -37.17 57.72 -69.21
CA LEU A 296 -37.11 57.63 -67.75
C LEU A 296 -37.99 58.73 -67.13
N GLY A 297 -39.06 58.33 -66.42
CA GLY A 297 -39.91 59.25 -65.65
C GLY A 297 -41.33 59.47 -66.19
N ALA A 298 -41.90 58.55 -66.95
CA ALA A 298 -43.32 58.63 -67.30
C ALA A 298 -44.20 58.37 -66.06
N ILE A 299 -44.99 59.38 -65.68
CA ILE A 299 -46.03 59.27 -64.66
C ILE A 299 -47.11 58.33 -65.22
N GLU A 300 -47.41 57.23 -64.52
CA GLU A 300 -48.47 56.30 -64.92
C GLU A 300 -49.84 57.02 -64.88
N ILE A 301 -50.34 57.43 -66.04
CA ILE A 301 -51.76 57.74 -66.21
C ILE A 301 -52.43 56.44 -66.64
N SER A 302 -53.09 55.78 -65.69
CA SER A 302 -53.89 54.58 -65.95
C SER A 302 -55.13 54.95 -66.77
N SER A 303 -55.03 54.95 -68.10
CA SER A 303 -56.20 54.92 -68.99
C SER A 303 -56.29 53.54 -69.66
N GLY A 304 -57.12 52.67 -69.08
CA GLY A 304 -57.36 51.32 -69.57
C GLY A 304 -58.23 51.30 -70.83
N GLY A 305 -57.72 50.72 -71.92
CA GLY A 305 -58.45 50.42 -73.14
C GLY A 305 -58.46 48.91 -73.43
N LEU A 306 -59.63 48.36 -73.77
CA LEU A 306 -59.99 46.94 -73.88
C LEU A 306 -59.26 46.10 -74.96
N PHE A 307 -58.24 46.64 -75.64
CA PHE A 307 -57.39 45.90 -76.60
C PHE A 307 -55.88 46.14 -76.39
N SER A 308 -55.48 46.58 -75.19
CA SER A 308 -54.06 46.71 -74.84
C SER A 308 -53.51 45.37 -74.35
N SER A 309 -52.62 44.76 -75.13
CA SER A 309 -51.82 43.61 -74.71
C SER A 309 -50.97 44.01 -73.50
N LYS A 310 -51.17 43.34 -72.37
CA LYS A 310 -50.45 43.58 -71.11
C LYS A 310 -48.94 43.39 -71.33
N LYS A 311 -48.19 44.47 -71.52
CA LYS A 311 -46.74 44.47 -71.30
C LYS A 311 -46.50 44.26 -69.80
N PRO A 312 -45.57 43.39 -69.38
CA PRO A 312 -45.27 43.24 -67.97
C PRO A 312 -44.69 44.55 -67.42
N PRO A 313 -45.12 44.99 -66.23
CA PRO A 313 -44.63 46.23 -65.63
C PRO A 313 -43.13 46.12 -65.35
N THR A 314 -42.36 47.06 -65.89
CA THR A 314 -40.95 47.29 -65.58
C THR A 314 -40.84 47.90 -64.19
N HIS A 315 -40.93 47.06 -63.16
CA HIS A 315 -40.69 47.48 -61.78
C HIS A 315 -39.17 47.59 -61.55
N LEU A 316 -38.61 48.76 -61.88
CA LEU A 316 -37.20 49.12 -61.68
C LEU A 316 -36.85 49.42 -60.20
N SER A 317 -37.78 49.26 -59.25
CA SER A 317 -37.58 49.62 -57.84
C SER A 317 -37.29 48.46 -56.88
N ASP A 318 -37.40 47.19 -57.29
CA ASP A 318 -37.10 46.04 -56.42
C ASP A 318 -35.68 45.47 -56.61
N VAL A 319 -34.70 46.36 -56.78
CA VAL A 319 -33.30 45.98 -57.06
C VAL A 319 -32.56 45.43 -55.82
N PHE A 320 -33.13 45.46 -54.60
CA PHE A 320 -32.39 45.07 -53.39
C PHE A 320 -33.12 44.25 -52.30
N ASN A 321 -34.30 43.68 -52.55
CA ASN A 321 -34.92 42.78 -51.55
C ASN A 321 -34.51 41.31 -51.73
N ILE A 322 -33.32 40.99 -51.21
CA ILE A 322 -32.94 39.61 -50.90
C ILE A 322 -33.40 39.33 -49.47
N ARG A 323 -34.33 38.39 -49.29
CA ARG A 323 -34.60 37.73 -48.00
C ARG A 323 -34.61 36.23 -48.17
#